data_AF-I5AXL9-F1
#
_entry.id   AF-I5AXL9-F1
#
_cell.length_a   1.000
_cell.length_b   1.000
_cell.length_c   1.000
_cell.angle_alpha   90.00
_cell.angle_beta   90.00
_cell.angle_gamma   90.00
#
_symmetry.space_group_name_H-M   'P 1'
#
loop_
_entity.id
_entity.type
_entity.pdbx_description
1 polymer ?
#
loop_
_entity_poly.entity_id
_entity_poly.type
_entity_poly.pdbx_seq_one_letter_code
_entity_poly.pdbx_strand_id
1 'polypeptide(L)'
;MKEAYNCGVVIPDYDTIITDGDFSQNDLFYPSKEWIATLSHRQILAVIAWHFRRDHFNEGSWISETVAKGYMATLADALVD
;
A
#
# COMPACT_ATOMS: atom_id res chain seq x y z
N MET A 1 -17.40 3.02 1.15
CA MET A 1 -16.29 4.00 1.06
C MET A 1 -16.31 5.04 2.18
N LYS A 2 -17.38 5.82 2.39
CA LYS A 2 -17.45 6.83 3.50
C LYS A 2 -17.13 6.23 4.88
N GLU A 3 -17.62 5.03 5.15
CA GLU A 3 -17.43 4.36 6.45
C GLU A 3 -15.96 3.99 6.71
N ALA A 4 -15.23 3.48 5.71
CA ALA A 4 -13.82 3.10 5.83
C ALA A 4 -12.91 4.30 6.15
N TYR A 5 -13.18 5.47 5.56
CA TYR A 5 -12.45 6.71 5.88
C TYR A 5 -12.88 7.32 7.21
N ASN A 6 -14.14 7.12 7.64
CA ASN A 6 -14.64 7.59 8.94
C ASN A 6 -14.12 6.75 10.12
N CYS A 7 -13.79 5.48 9.90
CA CYS A 7 -13.21 4.63 10.94
C CYS A 7 -11.73 4.92 11.22
N GLY A 8 -11.08 5.81 10.46
CA GLY A 8 -9.66 6.18 10.65
C GLY A 8 -8.66 5.06 10.35
N VAL A 9 -9.12 3.92 9.84
CA VAL A 9 -8.28 2.73 9.57
C VAL A 9 -7.51 2.88 8.26
N VAL A 10 -8.02 3.67 7.31
CA VAL A 10 -7.39 3.92 6.02
C VAL A 10 -6.78 5.32 6.00
N ILE A 11 -5.50 5.42 5.64
CA ILE A 11 -4.83 6.71 5.42
C ILE A 11 -5.55 7.46 4.28
N PRO A 12 -6.26 8.56 4.55
CA PRO A 12 -7.10 9.23 3.56
C PRO A 12 -6.27 10.00 2.52
N ASP A 13 -5.06 10.40 2.88
CA ASP A 13 -4.09 11.17 2.11
C ASP A 13 -3.02 10.28 1.42
N TYR A 14 -3.30 8.98 1.23
CA TYR A 14 -2.33 8.06 0.63
C TYR A 14 -1.86 8.51 -0.77
N ASP A 15 -2.76 9.11 -1.55
CA ASP A 15 -2.45 9.60 -2.90
C ASP A 15 -1.45 10.77 -2.88
N THR A 16 -1.61 11.68 -1.92
CA THR A 16 -0.65 12.77 -1.68
C THR A 16 0.69 12.20 -1.23
N ILE A 17 0.71 11.25 -0.29
CA ILE A 17 1.95 10.64 0.20
C ILE A 17 2.72 9.92 -0.92
N ILE A 18 2.02 9.22 -1.80
CA ILE A 18 2.63 8.51 -2.94
C ILE A 18 3.17 9.50 -3.96
N THR A 19 2.41 10.56 -4.26
CA THR A 19 2.80 11.58 -5.24
C THR A 19 4.00 12.38 -4.74
N ASP A 20 3.96 12.87 -3.50
CA ASP A 20 5.04 13.67 -2.90
C ASP A 20 6.30 12.82 -2.63
N GLY A 21 6.12 11.52 -2.38
CA GLY A 21 7.22 10.58 -2.20
C GLY A 21 7.93 10.16 -3.48
N ASP A 22 7.42 10.57 -4.65
CA ASP A 22 7.90 10.16 -5.99
C ASP A 22 8.06 8.64 -6.13
N PHE A 23 7.09 7.88 -5.61
CA PHE A 23 7.17 6.42 -5.63
C PHE A 23 7.01 5.90 -7.05
N SER A 24 7.99 5.12 -7.51
CA SER A 24 7.92 4.53 -8.83
C SER A 24 6.76 3.54 -8.90
N GLN A 25 6.15 3.41 -10.08
CA GLN A 25 5.12 2.40 -10.30
C GLN A 25 5.68 0.99 -10.03
N ASN A 26 6.93 0.72 -10.38
CA ASN A 26 7.53 -0.59 -10.10
C ASN A 26 7.58 -0.89 -8.62
N ASP A 27 7.98 0.07 -7.78
CA ASP A 27 8.04 -0.12 -6.34
C ASP A 27 6.64 -0.30 -5.73
N LEU A 28 5.66 0.46 -6.21
CA LEU A 28 4.26 0.31 -5.81
C LEU A 28 3.67 -1.05 -6.20
N PHE A 29 3.96 -1.56 -7.40
CA PHE A 29 3.44 -2.84 -7.87
C PHE A 29 4.19 -4.04 -7.30
N TYR A 30 5.50 -3.91 -7.07
CA TYR A 30 6.42 -4.98 -6.72
C TYR A 30 7.35 -4.55 -5.56
N PRO A 31 6.80 -4.29 -4.37
CA PRO A 31 7.56 -3.72 -3.28
C PRO A 31 8.64 -4.69 -2.79
N SER A 32 9.90 -4.26 -2.86
CA SER A 32 11.06 -5.00 -2.34
C SER A 32 11.30 -4.68 -0.87
N LYS A 33 11.98 -5.57 -0.15
CA LYS A 33 12.37 -5.34 1.25
C LYS A 33 13.29 -4.14 1.38
N GLU A 34 14.20 -3.98 0.42
CA GLU A 34 15.18 -2.89 0.37
C GLU A 34 14.48 -1.54 0.22
N TRP A 35 13.48 -1.46 -0.67
CA TRP A 35 12.70 -0.23 -0.84
C TRP A 35 11.85 0.06 0.39
N ILE A 36 11.12 -0.94 0.90
CA ILE A 36 10.28 -0.79 2.09
C ILE A 36 11.08 -0.27 3.29
N ALA A 37 12.32 -0.73 3.47
CA ALA A 37 13.21 -0.28 4.56
C ALA A 37 13.57 1.21 4.50
N THR A 38 13.36 1.89 3.36
CA THR A 38 13.56 3.34 3.22
C THR A 38 12.31 4.16 3.58
N LEU A 39 11.17 3.50 3.78
CA LEU A 39 9.88 4.15 4.01
C LEU A 39 9.58 4.27 5.51
N SER A 40 8.90 5.36 5.87
CA SER A 40 8.25 5.47 7.17
C SER A 40 7.04 4.55 7.27
N HIS A 41 6.62 4.18 8.50
CA HIS A 41 5.39 3.41 8.71
C HIS A 41 4.16 4.06 8.04
N ARG A 42 4.09 5.40 8.03
CA ARG A 42 3.00 6.14 7.37
C ARG A 42 3.03 5.94 5.85
N GLN A 43 4.21 5.94 5.24
CA GLN A 43 4.36 5.67 3.80
C GLN A 43 4.01 4.22 3.46
N ILE A 44 4.42 3.25 4.29
CA ILE A 44 4.05 1.84 4.10
C ILE A 44 2.53 1.67 4.16
N LEU A 45 1.86 2.28 5.14
CA LEU A 45 0.40 2.28 5.24
C LEU A 45 -0.28 2.96 4.04
N ALA A 46 0.33 4.00 3.45
CA ALA A 46 -0.16 4.62 2.22
C ALA A 46 -0.07 3.67 1.01
N VAL A 47 1.02 2.90 0.88
CA VAL A 47 1.18 1.87 -0.16
C VAL A 47 0.12 0.77 -0.01
N ILE A 48 -0.16 0.34 1.22
CA ILE A 48 -1.23 -0.64 1.51
C ILE A 48 -2.60 -0.07 1.09
N ALA A 49 -2.90 1.18 1.46
CA ALA A 49 -4.14 1.86 1.07
C ALA A 49 -4.27 1.98 -0.46
N TRP A 50 -3.16 2.21 -1.16
CA TRP A 50 -3.12 2.25 -2.62
C TRP A 50 -3.46 0.91 -3.25
N HIS A 51 -2.96 -0.21 -2.73
CA HIS A 51 -3.34 -1.54 -3.23
C HIS A 51 -4.83 -1.84 -3.04
N PHE A 52 -5.43 -1.45 -1.90
CA PHE A 52 -6.88 -1.58 -1.71
C PHE A 52 -7.67 -0.71 -2.69
N ARG A 53 -7.19 0.51 -2.99
CA ARG A 53 -7.81 1.36 -4.00
C ARG A 53 -7.70 0.74 -5.39
N ARG A 54 -6.54 0.19 -5.74
CA ARG A 54 -6.30 -0.48 -7.02
C ARG A 54 -7.26 -1.65 -7.21
N ASP A 55 -7.47 -2.46 -6.17
CA ASP A 55 -8.41 -3.59 -6.19
C ASP A 55 -9.85 -3.17 -6.48
N HIS A 56 -10.28 -2.04 -5.91
CA HIS A 56 -11.60 -1.49 -6.17
C HIS A 56 -11.83 -1.14 -7.66
N PHE A 57 -10.77 -0.80 -8.39
CA PHE A 57 -10.84 -0.46 -9.81
C PHE A 57 -10.45 -1.59 -10.76
N ASN A 58 -9.69 -2.56 -10.25
CA ASN A 58 -9.19 -3.70 -11.00
C ASN A 58 -9.50 -4.96 -10.20
N GLU A 59 -10.71 -5.47 -10.43
CA GLU A 59 -11.39 -6.51 -9.66
C GLU A 59 -10.46 -7.67 -9.30
N GLY A 60 -10.08 -7.75 -8.02
CA GLY A 60 -9.28 -8.85 -7.48
C GLY A 60 -7.76 -8.69 -7.64
N SER A 61 -7.27 -7.56 -8.15
CA SER A 61 -5.84 -7.29 -8.30
C SER A 61 -5.08 -7.24 -6.97
N TRP A 62 -5.75 -7.03 -5.83
CA TRP A 62 -5.10 -7.21 -4.53
C TRP A 62 -4.81 -8.68 -4.26
N ILE A 63 -5.77 -9.57 -4.51
CA ILE A 63 -5.59 -11.02 -4.29
C ILE A 63 -4.56 -11.57 -5.29
N SER A 64 -4.77 -11.35 -6.59
CA SER A 64 -3.97 -12.01 -7.64
C SER A 64 -2.57 -11.43 -7.81
N GLU A 65 -2.41 -10.11 -7.64
CA GLU A 65 -1.14 -9.43 -7.93
C GLU A 65 -0.37 -8.99 -6.69
N THR A 66 -1.01 -8.90 -5.51
CA THR A 66 -0.35 -8.44 -4.28
C THR A 66 -0.23 -9.55 -3.24
N VAL A 67 -1.33 -10.20 -2.86
CA VAL A 67 -1.33 -11.27 -1.84
C VAL A 67 -0.68 -12.54 -2.37
N ALA A 68 -1.09 -13.02 -3.54
CA ALA A 68 -0.56 -14.26 -4.13
C ALA A 68 0.96 -14.20 -4.37
N LYS A 69 1.51 -13.00 -4.56
CA LYS A 69 2.95 -12.75 -4.76
C LYS A 69 3.71 -12.43 -3.47
N GLY A 70 3.03 -12.38 -2.31
CA GLY A 70 3.67 -12.14 -1.00
C GLY A 70 4.00 -10.67 -0.71
N TYR A 71 3.63 -9.73 -1.58
CA TYR A 71 3.91 -8.30 -1.39
C TYR A 71 3.15 -7.72 -0.20
N MET A 72 1.89 -8.12 -0.01
CA MET A 72 1.11 -7.69 1.15
C MET A 72 1.72 -8.16 2.47
N ALA A 73 2.24 -9.39 2.50
CA ALA A 73 2.94 -9.92 3.67
C ALA A 73 4.21 -9.12 3.96
N THR A 74 4.99 -8.77 2.93
CA THR A 74 6.22 -7.99 3.08
C THR A 74 5.96 -6.58 3.61
N LEU A 75 4.91 -5.91 3.12
CA LEU A 75 4.48 -4.60 3.61
C LEU A 75 4.00 -4.66 5.06
N ALA A 76 3.26 -5.72 5.44
CA ALA A 76 2.76 -5.89 6.80
C ALA A 76 3.87 -6.27 7.80
N ASP A 77 4.82 -7.10 7.39
CA ASP A 77 6.00 -7.50 8.18
C ASP A 77 6.80 -6.26 8.61
N ALA A 78 6.96 -5.29 7.72
CA ALA A 78 7.65 -4.03 8.02
C ALA A 78 6.90 -3.09 8.99
N LEU A 79 5.68 -3.43 9.41
CA LEU A 79 4.88 -2.67 10.38
C LEU A 79 4.78 -3.37 11.75
N VAL A 80 5.27 -4.60 11.87
CA VAL A 80 5.18 -5.39 13.09
C VAL A 80 6.59 -5.56 13.65
N ASP A 81 6.79 -5.06 14.88
CA ASP A 81 8.04 -5.22 15.64
C ASP A 81 8.27 -6.68 16.09
#